data_AF-A0A3B1AI42-F1
#
_entry.id   AF-A0A3B1AI42-F1
#
_cell.length_a   1.000
_cell.length_b   1.000
_cell.length_c   1.000
_cell.angle_alpha   90.00
_cell.angle_beta   90.00
_cell.angle_gamma   90.00
#
_symmetry.space_group_name_H-M   'P 1'
#
loop_
_entity.id
_entity.type
_entity.pdbx_description
1 polymer ?
#
loop_
_entity_poly.entity_id
_entity_poly.type
_entity_poly.pdbx_seq_one_letter_code
_entity_poly.pdbx_strand_id
1 'polypeptide(L)'
;MSVLELYLETTGVDTTSANTSLMLGGAFSGYYLMRGSLDEVRLFDRALTAEEVQLVMNPPANNVGGSTGLTPTDGLAYQYDLNGNRTGFNDLVSGSSSGYGYETNSNRLSSVNATNIQLDANVSYQYNALGQRAAKDVSGSVTSFAYGLGGELLGEYEAGVVQ
;
A
#
# COMPACT_ATOMS: atom_id res chain seq x y z
N MET A 1 -49.69 -21.53 9.10
CA MET A 1 -48.92 -21.69 7.85
C MET A 1 -47.51 -21.21 8.15
N SER A 2 -46.56 -22.13 8.24
CA SER A 2 -45.14 -21.80 8.36
C SER A 2 -44.59 -21.71 6.93
N VAL A 3 -43.97 -20.56 6.60
CA VAL A 3 -43.25 -20.37 5.35
C VAL A 3 -41.88 -21.00 5.54
N LEU A 4 -41.56 -21.97 4.69
CA LEU A 4 -40.24 -22.56 4.59
C LEU A 4 -39.43 -21.70 3.61
N GLU A 5 -38.58 -20.81 4.11
CA GLU A 5 -37.58 -20.17 3.26
C GLU A 5 -36.43 -21.15 3.03
N LEU A 6 -36.38 -21.72 1.83
CA LEU A 6 -35.28 -22.56 1.37
C LEU A 6 -34.12 -21.65 0.97
N TYR A 7 -33.16 -21.45 1.87
CA TYR A 7 -31.85 -20.89 1.51
C TYR A 7 -31.06 -21.95 0.74
N LEU A 8 -30.86 -21.76 -0.57
CA LEU A 8 -29.89 -22.56 -1.32
C LEU A 8 -28.50 -21.93 -1.19
N GLU A 9 -27.65 -22.52 -0.34
CA GLU A 9 -26.21 -22.20 -0.25
C GLU A 9 -25.40 -22.92 -1.34
N THR A 10 -25.66 -22.65 -2.62
CA THR A 10 -24.74 -23.12 -3.68
C THR A 10 -23.85 -21.97 -4.13
N THR A 11 -22.87 -21.63 -3.30
CA THR A 11 -21.71 -20.83 -3.73
C THR A 11 -20.71 -21.76 -4.41
N GLY A 12 -20.92 -22.08 -5.68
CA GLY A 12 -19.98 -22.91 -6.42
C GLY A 12 -20.37 -23.09 -7.88
N VAL A 13 -19.37 -23.08 -8.76
CA VAL A 13 -19.50 -23.60 -10.13
C VAL A 13 -19.95 -25.06 -10.01
N ASP A 14 -21.11 -25.40 -10.57
CA ASP A 14 -21.59 -26.78 -10.59
C ASP A 14 -20.65 -27.62 -11.48
N THR A 15 -19.73 -28.34 -10.82
CA THR A 15 -18.79 -29.27 -11.45
C THR A 15 -19.32 -30.71 -11.41
N THR A 16 -20.56 -30.93 -10.96
CA THR A 16 -21.11 -32.28 -10.73
C THR A 16 -21.49 -33.00 -12.02
N SER A 17 -21.58 -32.29 -13.14
CA SER A 17 -21.60 -32.92 -14.47
C SER A 17 -20.18 -33.34 -14.84
N ALA A 18 -19.90 -34.64 -14.73
CA ALA A 18 -18.70 -35.21 -15.32
C ALA A 18 -18.61 -34.74 -16.78
N ASN A 19 -17.50 -34.08 -17.13
CA ASN A 19 -17.17 -33.50 -18.44
C ASN A 19 -17.46 -32.01 -18.67
N THR A 20 -17.84 -31.20 -17.68
CA THR A 20 -17.89 -29.73 -17.87
C THR A 20 -16.79 -29.03 -17.08
N SER A 21 -15.70 -28.66 -17.75
CA SER A 21 -14.72 -27.72 -17.19
C SER A 21 -15.33 -26.32 -17.08
N LEU A 22 -14.91 -25.53 -16.08
CA LEU A 22 -15.18 -24.09 -16.05
C LEU A 22 -14.55 -23.45 -17.30
N MET A 23 -15.37 -22.88 -18.17
CA MET A 23 -14.92 -22.20 -19.38
C MET A 23 -15.13 -20.70 -19.25
N LEU A 24 -14.07 -19.94 -19.54
CA LEU A 24 -14.09 -18.48 -19.59
C LEU A 24 -13.88 -18.06 -21.06
N GLY A 25 -14.80 -17.27 -21.60
CA GLY A 25 -14.70 -16.81 -22.98
C GLY A 25 -15.05 -17.87 -24.05
N GLY A 26 -15.73 -18.95 -23.67
CA GLY A 26 -16.17 -20.00 -24.59
C GLY A 26 -17.21 -20.96 -23.99
N ALA A 27 -17.74 -21.86 -24.80
CA ALA A 27 -18.63 -22.95 -24.38
C ALA A 27 -18.07 -24.32 -24.81
N PHE A 28 -18.53 -25.38 -24.13
CA PHE A 28 -18.03 -26.77 -24.29
C PHE A 28 -18.11 -27.30 -25.73
N SER A 29 -19.10 -26.83 -26.50
CA SER A 29 -19.22 -27.06 -27.92
C SER A 29 -18.72 -25.81 -28.65
N GLY A 30 -17.64 -25.92 -29.43
CA GLY A 30 -16.79 -24.84 -29.95
C GLY A 30 -17.43 -23.80 -30.90
N TYR A 31 -18.75 -23.61 -30.84
CA TYR A 31 -19.53 -22.69 -31.66
C TYR A 31 -19.83 -21.34 -30.98
N TYR A 32 -19.48 -21.16 -29.70
CA TYR A 32 -19.74 -19.93 -28.94
C TYR A 32 -18.49 -19.38 -28.26
N LEU A 33 -17.47 -19.06 -29.05
CA LEU A 33 -16.28 -18.37 -28.56
C LEU A 33 -16.56 -16.87 -28.45
N MET A 34 -16.09 -16.24 -27.36
CA MET A 34 -16.05 -14.78 -27.29
C MET A 34 -15.15 -14.24 -28.39
N ARG A 35 -15.60 -13.20 -29.09
CA ARG A 35 -14.75 -12.43 -30.00
C ARG A 35 -14.05 -11.34 -29.21
N GLY A 36 -12.83 -11.61 -28.75
CA GLY A 36 -12.01 -10.67 -27.98
C GLY A 36 -11.08 -11.38 -26.99
N SER A 37 -10.21 -10.61 -26.34
CA SER A 37 -9.39 -11.09 -25.21
C SER A 37 -10.11 -10.84 -23.89
N LEU A 38 -10.02 -11.79 -22.98
CA LEU A 38 -10.33 -11.56 -21.57
C LEU A 38 -9.08 -11.03 -20.88
N ASP A 39 -9.27 -10.03 -20.03
CA ASP A 39 -8.25 -9.52 -19.12
C ASP A 39 -8.90 -9.29 -17.74
N GLU A 40 -8.07 -9.26 -16.70
CA GLU A 40 -8.43 -8.96 -15.30
C GLU A 40 -9.54 -9.83 -14.66
N VAL A 41 -9.68 -11.10 -15.09
CA VAL A 41 -10.70 -12.02 -14.54
C VAL A 41 -10.40 -12.38 -13.07
N ARG A 42 -11.42 -12.23 -12.20
CA ARG A 42 -11.36 -12.62 -10.78
C ARG A 42 -12.51 -13.58 -10.42
N LEU A 43 -12.21 -14.55 -9.55
CA LEU A 43 -13.17 -15.50 -8.99
C LEU A 43 -13.10 -15.40 -7.46
N PHE A 44 -14.27 -15.40 -6.80
CA PHE A 44 -14.39 -15.28 -5.35
C PHE A 44 -15.05 -16.53 -4.79
N ASP A 45 -14.54 -17.02 -3.66
CA ASP A 45 -15.04 -18.17 -2.91
C ASP A 45 -16.19 -17.80 -1.95
N ARG A 46 -16.55 -16.52 -1.90
CA ARG A 46 -17.62 -15.95 -1.07
C ARG A 46 -18.38 -14.85 -1.80
N ALA A 47 -19.54 -14.50 -1.26
CA ALA A 47 -20.23 -13.27 -1.64
C ALA A 47 -19.39 -12.05 -1.23
N LEU A 48 -19.37 -11.04 -2.10
CA LEU A 48 -18.75 -9.75 -1.82
C LEU A 48 -19.77 -8.79 -1.19
N THR A 49 -19.31 -7.90 -0.30
CA THR A 49 -20.13 -6.78 0.17
C THR A 49 -20.23 -5.69 -0.90
N ALA A 50 -21.16 -4.74 -0.72
CA ALA A 50 -21.32 -3.63 -1.65
C ALA A 50 -20.04 -2.79 -1.75
N GLU A 51 -19.34 -2.57 -0.63
CA GLU A 51 -18.08 -1.84 -0.54
C GLU A 51 -16.96 -2.56 -1.28
N GLU A 52 -16.87 -3.89 -1.13
CA GLU A 52 -15.85 -4.70 -1.82
C GLU A 52 -16.07 -4.74 -3.33
N VAL A 53 -17.32 -4.77 -3.79
CA VAL A 53 -17.65 -4.64 -5.21
C VAL A 53 -17.19 -3.29 -5.75
N GLN A 54 -17.42 -2.20 -5.01
CA GLN A 54 -16.95 -0.87 -5.42
C GLN A 54 -15.42 -0.81 -5.53
N LEU A 55 -14.70 -1.43 -4.60
CA LEU A 55 -13.23 -1.51 -4.65
C LEU A 55 -12.71 -2.34 -5.84
N VAL A 56 -13.41 -3.39 -6.24
CA VAL A 56 -13.02 -4.22 -7.40
C VAL A 56 -13.30 -3.49 -8.72
N MET A 57 -14.44 -2.80 -8.83
CA MET A 57 -14.85 -2.11 -10.07
C MET A 57 -14.13 -0.77 -10.27
N ASN A 58 -13.86 -0.06 -9.17
CA ASN A 58 -13.19 1.21 -9.15
C ASN A 58 -11.99 1.10 -8.20
N PRO A 59 -10.96 0.32 -8.58
CA PRO A 59 -9.76 0.23 -7.77
C PRO A 59 -9.16 1.64 -7.64
N PRO A 60 -8.60 2.01 -6.47
CA PRO A 60 -7.85 3.25 -6.35
C PRO A 60 -6.76 3.26 -7.44
N ALA A 61 -6.52 4.44 -8.04
CA ALA A 61 -5.74 4.66 -9.26
C ALA A 61 -4.27 4.20 -9.23
N ASN A 62 -3.85 3.53 -8.15
CA ASN A 62 -2.49 3.20 -7.80
C ASN A 62 -2.22 1.68 -7.91
N ASN A 63 -3.24 0.88 -8.26
CA ASN A 63 -3.08 -0.54 -8.54
C ASN A 63 -2.58 -0.74 -9.98
N VAL A 64 -1.28 -0.52 -10.20
CA VAL A 64 -0.63 -0.86 -11.48
C VAL A 64 -0.59 -2.39 -11.61
N GLY A 65 -1.28 -2.87 -12.64
CA GLY A 65 -1.30 -4.21 -13.23
C GLY A 65 -0.46 -5.31 -12.59
N GLY A 66 -1.15 -6.36 -12.14
CA GLY A 66 -0.59 -7.71 -12.09
C GLY A 66 0.17 -8.08 -10.82
N SER A 67 -0.50 -8.12 -9.67
CA SER A 67 -0.10 -9.06 -8.61
C SER A 67 -1.18 -10.13 -8.46
N THR A 68 -0.91 -11.28 -9.07
CA THR A 68 -1.66 -12.53 -8.85
C THR A 68 -1.57 -12.92 -7.38
N GLY A 69 -2.71 -12.91 -6.69
CA GLY A 69 -2.84 -13.49 -5.35
C GLY A 69 -2.32 -12.60 -4.24
N LEU A 70 -3.16 -11.68 -3.78
CA LEU A 70 -3.18 -11.25 -2.38
C LEU A 70 -4.64 -11.12 -1.98
N THR A 71 -5.08 -11.94 -1.02
CA THR A 71 -6.00 -11.41 -0.01
C THR A 71 -5.35 -10.13 0.52
N PRO A 72 -6.04 -8.98 0.62
CA PRO A 72 -5.53 -7.87 1.42
C PRO A 72 -5.65 -8.28 2.90
N THR A 73 -4.89 -9.29 3.32
CA THR A 73 -4.84 -9.74 4.71
C THR A 73 -4.02 -8.79 5.58
N ASP A 74 -3.30 -7.83 4.97
CA ASP A 74 -2.51 -6.85 5.72
C ASP A 74 -3.02 -5.41 5.53
N GLY A 75 -3.96 -5.15 4.60
CA GLY A 75 -4.49 -3.80 4.34
C GLY A 75 -3.44 -2.74 4.01
N LEU A 76 -2.25 -3.14 3.57
CA LEU A 76 -1.11 -2.25 3.36
C LEU A 76 -1.10 -1.63 1.96
N ALA A 77 -0.95 -0.31 1.87
CA ALA A 77 -0.84 0.45 0.61
C ALA A 77 0.43 1.30 0.61
N TYR A 78 1.24 1.22 -0.45
CA TYR A 78 2.50 1.96 -0.59
C TYR A 78 2.45 2.97 -1.74
N GLN A 79 3.18 4.08 -1.60
CA GLN A 79 3.30 5.14 -2.59
C GLN A 79 4.77 5.41 -2.90
N TYR A 80 5.08 5.77 -4.15
CA TYR A 80 6.44 6.01 -4.63
C TYR A 80 6.51 7.26 -5.52
N ASP A 81 7.67 7.91 -5.56
CA ASP A 81 7.98 8.96 -6.53
C ASP A 81 8.59 8.40 -7.84
N LEU A 82 8.91 9.30 -8.77
CA LEU A 82 9.49 8.95 -10.09
C LEU A 82 10.91 8.39 -10.00
N ASN A 83 11.61 8.65 -8.89
CA ASN A 83 12.94 8.10 -8.60
C ASN A 83 12.87 6.73 -7.92
N GLY A 84 11.65 6.24 -7.65
CA GLY A 84 11.40 4.95 -7.01
C GLY A 84 11.53 4.98 -5.50
N ASN A 85 11.63 6.15 -4.86
CA ASN A 85 11.62 6.22 -3.40
C ASN A 85 10.20 6.10 -2.88
N ARG A 86 10.05 5.47 -1.72
CA ARG A 86 8.75 5.35 -1.05
C ARG A 86 8.36 6.69 -0.47
N THR A 87 7.31 7.32 -0.98
CA THR A 87 6.77 8.60 -0.46
C THR A 87 5.68 8.40 0.58
N GLY A 88 5.15 7.18 0.72
CA GLY A 88 4.22 6.90 1.80
C GLY A 88 3.80 5.45 1.93
N PHE A 89 3.08 5.20 3.01
CA PHE A 89 2.49 3.93 3.37
C PHE A 89 1.22 4.16 4.20
N ASN A 90 0.18 3.37 3.97
CA ASN A 90 -1.03 3.31 4.79
C ASN A 90 -1.33 1.86 5.14
N ASP A 91 -1.54 1.58 6.42
CA ASP A 91 -2.20 0.38 6.91
C ASP A 91 -3.69 0.69 7.07
N LEU A 92 -4.49 0.16 6.15
CA LEU A 92 -5.93 0.34 6.10
C LEU A 92 -6.67 -0.46 7.18
N VAL A 93 -5.99 -1.38 7.88
CA VAL A 93 -6.55 -2.14 9.01
C VAL A 93 -6.37 -1.35 10.31
N SER A 94 -5.14 -0.93 10.61
CA SER A 94 -4.84 -0.20 11.85
C SER A 94 -5.08 1.31 11.76
N GLY A 95 -5.19 1.85 10.54
CA GLY A 95 -5.23 3.30 10.30
C GLY A 95 -3.87 3.98 10.49
N SER A 96 -2.80 3.20 10.68
CA SER A 96 -1.43 3.69 10.74
C SER A 96 -0.94 4.16 9.38
N SER A 97 -0.20 5.25 9.33
CA SER A 97 0.40 5.73 8.09
C SER A 97 1.77 6.36 8.29
N SER A 98 2.53 6.42 7.21
CA SER A 98 3.78 7.17 7.14
C SER A 98 3.87 7.90 5.80
N GLY A 99 4.33 9.15 5.83
CA GLY A 99 4.73 9.93 4.67
C GLY A 99 6.23 10.23 4.71
N TYR A 100 6.88 10.19 3.56
CA TYR A 100 8.32 10.41 3.43
C TYR A 100 8.60 11.51 2.39
N GLY A 101 9.41 12.49 2.76
CA GLY A 101 9.88 13.56 1.87
C GLY A 101 11.36 13.38 1.50
N TYR A 102 11.73 13.79 0.29
CA TYR A 102 13.09 13.67 -0.22
C TYR A 102 13.58 15.02 -0.78
N GLU A 103 14.87 15.29 -0.62
CA GLU A 103 15.56 16.42 -1.25
C GLU A 103 15.61 16.23 -2.78
N THR A 104 15.13 17.23 -3.54
CA THR A 104 15.02 17.15 -5.01
C THR A 104 16.35 16.97 -5.72
N ASN A 105 17.44 17.48 -5.14
CA ASN A 105 18.77 17.50 -5.76
C ASN A 105 19.60 16.23 -5.48
N SER A 106 19.33 15.54 -4.39
CA SER A 106 20.20 14.47 -3.88
C SER A 106 19.46 13.18 -3.57
N ASN A 107 18.13 13.18 -3.70
CA ASN A 107 17.28 12.02 -3.47
C ASN A 107 17.38 11.47 -2.04
N ARG A 108 17.64 12.35 -1.07
CA ARG A 108 17.89 11.99 0.32
C ARG A 108 16.67 12.27 1.17
N LEU A 109 16.35 11.36 2.08
CA LEU A 109 15.23 11.49 3.00
C LEU A 109 15.36 12.76 3.85
N SER A 110 14.43 13.69 3.71
CA SER A 110 14.37 14.97 4.43
C SER A 110 13.26 15.04 5.46
N SER A 111 12.20 14.23 5.33
CA SER A 111 11.14 14.19 6.35
C SER A 111 10.47 12.82 6.46
N VAL A 112 9.95 12.54 7.67
CA VAL A 112 9.08 11.42 7.98
C VAL A 112 7.92 11.94 8.80
N ASN A 113 6.69 11.68 8.36
CA ASN A 113 5.49 11.99 9.11
C ASN A 113 4.80 10.67 9.42
N ALA A 114 4.67 10.30 10.69
CA ALA A 114 3.97 9.09 11.08
C ALA A 114 2.66 9.46 11.79
N THR A 115 1.60 8.69 11.54
CA THR A 115 0.30 8.85 12.20
C THR A 115 -0.19 7.49 12.67
N ASN A 116 -0.68 7.41 13.90
CA ASN A 116 -1.09 6.17 14.57
C ASN A 116 0.00 5.09 14.57
N ILE A 117 1.27 5.47 14.45
CA ILE A 117 2.43 4.60 14.68
C ILE A 117 3.08 5.13 15.95
N GLN A 118 3.40 4.24 16.91
CA GLN A 118 3.90 4.59 18.24
C GLN A 118 4.74 5.89 18.21
N LEU A 119 4.14 6.96 18.75
CA LEU A 119 4.66 8.32 18.95
C LEU A 119 4.31 9.42 17.93
N ASP A 120 3.40 9.23 16.96
CA ASP A 120 2.99 10.28 16.00
C ASP A 120 4.15 11.21 15.64
N ALA A 121 5.22 10.59 15.12
CA ALA A 121 6.50 11.25 15.04
C ALA A 121 6.57 12.09 13.76
N ASN A 122 6.81 13.39 13.93
CA ASN A 122 7.27 14.24 12.84
C ASN A 122 8.78 14.34 12.93
N VAL A 123 9.49 13.83 11.93
CA VAL A 123 10.95 13.89 11.87
C VAL A 123 11.36 14.69 10.66
N SER A 124 12.22 15.69 10.84
CA SER A 124 12.88 16.38 9.74
C SER A 124 14.40 16.27 9.83
N TYR A 125 15.05 16.22 8.67
CA TYR A 125 16.50 16.14 8.54
C TYR A 125 17.00 17.30 7.70
N GLN A 126 18.06 17.95 8.17
CA GLN A 126 18.78 18.95 7.40
C GLN A 126 20.17 18.43 7.07
N TYR A 127 20.65 18.77 5.88
CA TYR A 127 21.94 18.33 5.38
C TYR A 127 22.81 19.52 4.99
N ASN A 128 24.10 19.44 5.27
CA ASN A 128 25.06 20.42 4.80
C ASN A 128 25.36 20.23 3.30
N ALA A 129 26.13 21.15 2.71
CA ALA A 129 26.49 21.12 1.29
C ALA A 129 27.33 19.90 0.88
N LEU A 130 27.99 19.23 1.83
CA LEU A 130 28.75 17.99 1.60
C LEU A 130 27.87 16.74 1.69
N GLY A 131 26.58 16.91 1.97
CA GLY A 131 25.65 15.80 2.12
C GLY A 131 25.80 15.08 3.47
N GLN A 132 26.26 15.74 4.52
CA GLN A 132 26.24 15.17 5.88
C GLN A 132 25.03 15.72 6.64
N ARG A 133 24.45 14.93 7.54
CA ARG A 133 23.27 15.35 8.32
C ARG A 133 23.70 16.39 9.35
N ALA A 134 23.27 17.63 9.19
CA ALA A 134 23.59 18.74 10.08
C ALA A 134 22.61 18.87 11.26
N ALA A 135 21.34 18.48 11.06
CA ALA A 135 20.33 18.46 12.12
C ALA A 135 19.31 17.35 11.91
N LYS A 136 18.72 16.89 13.02
CA LYS A 136 17.55 16.03 13.10
C LYS A 136 16.59 16.66 14.10
N ASP A 137 15.38 16.95 13.67
CA ASP A 137 14.29 17.38 14.55
C ASP A 137 13.32 16.22 14.71
N VAL A 138 13.02 15.81 15.95
CA VAL A 138 11.95 14.85 16.27
C VAL A 138 10.90 15.58 17.09
N SER A 139 9.79 15.93 16.44
CA SER A 139 8.63 16.58 17.06
C SER A 139 9.02 17.81 17.91
N GLY A 140 9.94 18.63 17.42
CA GLY A 140 10.46 19.84 18.07
C GLY A 140 11.76 19.63 18.87
N SER A 141 12.17 18.38 19.12
CA SER A 141 13.45 18.09 19.78
C SER A 141 14.57 17.98 18.75
N VAL A 142 15.45 18.98 18.72
CA VAL A 142 16.49 19.10 17.70
C VAL A 142 17.85 18.59 18.19
N THR A 143 18.37 17.59 17.51
CA THR A 143 19.77 17.16 17.58
C THR A 143 20.58 17.79 16.45
N SER A 144 21.66 18.51 16.77
CA SER A 144 22.60 19.09 15.79
C SER A 144 23.91 18.31 15.75
N PHE A 145 24.50 18.17 14.55
CA PHE A 145 25.74 17.40 14.33
C PHE A 145 26.82 18.30 13.73
N ALA A 146 28.00 18.32 14.38
CA ALA A 146 29.16 19.06 13.90
C ALA A 146 30.20 18.10 13.31
N TYR A 147 30.76 18.44 12.16
CA TYR A 147 31.76 17.62 11.48
C TYR A 147 33.06 18.40 11.27
N GLY A 148 34.18 17.68 11.27
CA GLY A 148 35.48 18.22 10.92
C GLY A 148 35.72 18.23 9.42
N LEU A 149 36.89 18.72 9.01
CA LEU A 149 37.24 18.88 7.60
C LEU A 149 37.44 17.56 6.86
N GLY A 150 37.74 16.47 7.58
CA GLY A 150 37.80 15.11 7.02
C GLY A 150 36.43 14.43 6.94
N GLY A 151 35.37 15.09 7.41
CA GLY A 151 34.03 14.55 7.48
C GLY A 151 33.75 13.70 8.72
N GLU A 152 34.68 13.64 9.67
CA GLU A 152 34.51 13.00 10.97
C GLU A 152 33.48 13.73 11.83
N LEU A 153 32.67 13.00 12.60
CA LEU A 153 31.75 13.60 13.57
C LEU A 153 32.53 14.12 14.78
N LEU A 154 32.45 15.42 15.04
CA LEU A 154 33.11 16.08 16.17
C LEU A 154 32.18 16.25 17.37
N GLY A 155 30.87 16.28 17.16
CA GLY A 155 29.91 16.45 18.25
C GLY A 155 28.45 16.29 17.84
N GLU A 156 27.64 15.96 18.84
CA GLU A 156 26.19 15.87 18.80
C GLU A 156 25.63 16.76 19.92
N TYR A 157 24.69 17.65 19.60
CA TYR A 157 24.18 18.66 20.51
C TYR A 157 22.65 18.63 20.50
N GLU A 158 22.06 18.28 21.63
CA GLU A 158 20.61 18.33 21.83
C GLU A 158 20.19 19.75 22.24
N ALA A 159 19.25 20.36 21.52
CA ALA A 159 18.59 21.57 21.97
C ALA A 159 17.69 21.22 23.16
N GLY A 160 17.97 21.83 24.32
CA GLY A 160 17.13 21.68 25.51
C GLY A 160 15.68 22.10 25.21
N VAL A 161 14.72 21.30 25.67
CA VAL A 161 13.28 21.56 25.51
C VAL A 161 12.96 22.95 26.08
N VAL A 162 12.53 23.89 25.23
CA VAL A 162 11.87 25.11 25.69
C VAL A 162 10.40 24.73 25.92
N GLN A 163 10.02 24.55 27.18
CA GLN A 163 8.62 24.39 27.60
C GLN A 163 7.91 25.75 27.61
#